data_AF-A0AAE4AAV9-F1
#
_entry.id   AF-A0AAE4AAV9-F1
#
_cell.length_a   1.000
_cell.length_b   1.000
_cell.length_c   1.000
_cell.angle_alpha   90.00
_cell.angle_beta   90.00
_cell.angle_gamma   90.00
#
_symmetry.space_group_name_H-M   'P 1'
#
loop_
_entity.id
_entity.type
_entity.pdbx_description
1 polymer ?
#
loop_
_entity_poly.entity_id
_entity_poly.type
_entity_poly.pdbx_seq_one_letter_code
_entity_poly.pdbx_strand_id
1 'polypeptide(L)'
;MGSAAQTQAEVTEEVARRYFAAVAARDPEAMAACWKAGGIDRLHGQAELVAPDDVRTYFRALFDAFPDLTVEVLSTTADTERCAVRWRLTATFAGPGRFQGFAPTGARVAFEAVDVVQVADGLVVGNDAYLDGADVARQLGVLPPRDSGQERSMTALVNARTIVAGKLAAAPPERIADGVWVVRGGLPRKLMNVYLLEEPGGGVTLFDAGVASMTPALAAIGARMGGIRRIVLGHAHPDHRGAAAGLDADVLCHAADRADAEGDGGVHYMDLSQLDIHGRMSMPRLLRHWDGGPVQIAGTVAEGDEIAGFEVVHLPGHAPGLIGLWRASDRLALASDTFYTLDPQTGIPGHVRVPHRAFNADTAQARESIRKLAGLRPATAWSGHDKPLSGDVASALLRAADAG
;
A
#
# COMPACT_ATOMS: atom_id res chain seq x y z
N MET A 1 -26.97 56.44 21.71
CA MET A 1 -25.78 55.78 21.12
C MET A 1 -26.22 54.36 20.79
N GLY A 2 -26.50 54.06 19.52
CA GLY A 2 -26.90 52.72 19.10
C GLY A 2 -25.67 51.83 19.04
N SER A 3 -25.71 50.68 19.74
CA SER A 3 -24.71 49.63 19.60
C SER A 3 -24.66 49.19 18.14
N ALA A 4 -23.50 49.32 17.48
CA ALA A 4 -23.32 48.70 16.16
C ALA A 4 -23.48 47.18 16.32
N ALA A 5 -24.25 46.55 15.44
CA ALA A 5 -24.38 45.10 15.41
C ALA A 5 -23.02 44.50 14.98
N GLN A 6 -22.51 43.54 15.76
CA GLN A 6 -21.30 42.80 15.39
C GLN A 6 -21.49 42.11 14.03
N THR A 7 -20.46 42.16 13.21
CA THR A 7 -20.38 41.37 11.98
C THR A 7 -20.28 39.88 12.32
N GLN A 8 -20.73 39.03 11.41
CA GLN A 8 -20.61 37.58 11.60
C GLN A 8 -19.15 37.12 11.79
N ALA A 9 -18.19 37.78 11.14
CA ALA A 9 -16.77 37.48 11.32
C ALA A 9 -16.26 37.84 12.73
N GLU A 10 -16.73 38.95 13.30
CA GLU A 10 -16.43 39.31 14.70
C GLU A 10 -17.03 38.29 15.68
N VAL A 11 -18.23 37.79 15.41
CA VAL A 11 -18.85 36.71 16.22
C VAL A 11 -18.04 35.41 16.14
N THR A 12 -17.61 35.01 14.94
CA THR A 12 -16.77 33.83 14.74
C THR A 12 -15.43 33.96 15.47
N GLU A 13 -14.79 35.13 15.37
CA GLU A 13 -13.55 35.41 16.11
C GLU A 13 -13.78 35.36 17.63
N GLU A 14 -14.88 35.93 18.13
CA GLU A 14 -15.22 35.93 19.55
C GLU A 14 -15.44 34.51 20.09
N VAL A 15 -16.16 33.66 19.36
CA VAL A 15 -16.37 32.26 19.74
C VAL A 15 -15.04 31.49 19.82
N ALA A 16 -14.17 31.66 18.82
CA ALA A 16 -12.85 31.03 18.83
C ALA A 16 -11.99 31.53 20.00
N ARG A 17 -11.95 32.85 20.24
CA ARG A 17 -11.23 33.44 21.38
C ARG A 17 -11.78 32.96 22.73
N ARG A 18 -13.10 32.81 22.85
CA ARG A 18 -13.74 32.27 24.06
C ARG A 18 -13.28 30.84 24.34
N TYR A 19 -13.22 30.00 23.30
CA TYR A 19 -12.69 28.63 23.43
C TYR A 19 -11.22 28.65 23.89
N PHE A 20 -10.35 29.42 23.22
CA PHE A 20 -8.94 29.54 23.61
C PHE A 20 -8.73 30.16 24.99
N ALA A 21 -9.59 31.07 25.44
CA ALA A 21 -9.58 31.60 26.79
C ALA A 21 -9.90 30.51 27.83
N ALA A 22 -10.84 29.60 27.52
CA ALA A 22 -11.11 28.44 28.37
C ALA A 22 -9.93 27.46 28.41
N VAL A 23 -9.22 27.25 27.28
CA VAL A 23 -7.97 26.47 27.27
C VAL A 23 -6.91 27.12 28.16
N ALA A 24 -6.68 28.42 28.00
CA ALA A 24 -5.71 29.18 28.80
C ALA A 24 -6.06 29.19 30.31
N ALA A 25 -7.35 29.18 30.64
CA ALA A 25 -7.85 29.04 32.01
C ALA A 25 -7.74 27.59 32.55
N ARG A 26 -7.45 26.61 31.69
CA ARG A 26 -7.43 25.17 32.00
C ARG A 26 -8.75 24.70 32.59
N ASP A 27 -9.85 25.10 31.96
CA ASP A 27 -11.22 24.75 32.36
C ASP A 27 -11.90 23.85 31.32
N PRO A 28 -11.80 22.52 31.45
CA PRO A 28 -12.42 21.57 30.52
C PRO A 28 -13.94 21.71 30.40
N GLU A 29 -14.64 22.24 31.41
CA GLU A 29 -16.09 22.44 31.33
C GLU A 29 -16.43 23.68 30.51
N ALA A 30 -15.71 24.79 30.72
CA ALA A 30 -15.86 25.99 29.88
C ALA A 30 -15.46 25.70 28.43
N MET A 31 -14.45 24.86 28.21
CA MET A 31 -14.09 24.37 26.88
C MET A 31 -15.25 23.58 26.26
N ALA A 32 -15.75 22.55 26.95
CA ALA A 32 -16.88 21.74 26.49
C ALA A 32 -18.13 22.58 26.16
N ALA A 33 -18.41 23.62 26.96
CA ALA A 33 -19.53 24.53 26.75
C ALA A 33 -19.41 25.40 25.48
N CYS A 34 -18.21 25.53 24.90
CA CYS A 34 -18.02 26.25 23.64
C CYS A 34 -18.43 25.43 22.41
N TRP A 35 -18.60 24.10 22.55
CA TRP A 35 -18.83 23.19 21.43
C TRP A 35 -20.30 22.83 21.23
N LYS A 36 -20.68 22.64 19.97
CA LYS A 36 -21.92 21.96 19.58
C LYS A 36 -21.75 20.46 19.75
N ALA A 37 -22.77 19.79 20.28
CA ALA A 37 -22.76 18.33 20.42
C ALA A 37 -22.58 17.65 19.05
N GLY A 38 -21.65 16.70 18.97
CA GLY A 38 -21.27 16.03 17.73
C GLY A 38 -20.27 16.79 16.86
N GLY A 39 -19.79 17.97 17.31
CA GLY A 39 -18.68 18.66 16.65
C GLY A 39 -17.39 17.86 16.72
N ILE A 40 -16.50 18.03 15.73
CA ILE A 40 -15.28 17.23 15.59
C ILE A 40 -14.03 18.10 15.76
N ASP A 41 -13.20 17.77 16.74
CA ASP A 41 -11.88 18.36 16.93
C ASP A 41 -10.80 17.44 16.35
N ARG A 42 -10.17 17.85 15.26
CA ARG A 42 -9.09 17.11 14.60
C ARG A 42 -7.74 17.66 15.02
N LEU A 43 -7.12 16.98 15.95
CA LEU A 43 -5.73 17.21 16.34
C LEU A 43 -4.83 16.43 15.37
N HIS A 44 -4.43 17.08 14.27
CA HIS A 44 -3.74 16.40 13.17
C HIS A 44 -2.46 15.69 13.64
N GLY A 45 -2.38 14.39 13.36
CA GLY A 45 -1.28 13.53 13.81
C GLY A 45 -1.37 13.05 15.27
N GLN A 46 -2.47 13.34 15.98
CA GLN A 46 -2.65 12.97 17.40
C GLN A 46 -3.97 12.24 17.67
N ALA A 47 -5.11 12.89 17.45
CA ALA A 47 -6.44 12.36 17.80
C ALA A 47 -7.57 13.04 17.00
N GLU A 48 -8.69 12.33 16.86
CA GLU A 48 -9.98 12.92 16.46
C GLU A 48 -10.93 12.79 17.65
N LEU A 49 -11.52 13.91 18.10
CA LEU A 49 -12.35 13.98 19.31
C LEU A 49 -13.78 14.38 18.95
N VAL A 50 -14.77 13.68 19.52
CA VAL A 50 -16.19 14.05 19.40
C VAL A 50 -16.62 14.90 20.59
N ALA A 51 -16.97 16.15 20.33
CA ALA A 51 -17.38 17.09 21.34
C ALA A 51 -18.81 16.81 21.87
N PRO A 52 -19.10 17.11 23.15
CA PRO A 52 -18.20 17.75 24.11
C PRO A 52 -17.37 16.79 24.98
N ASP A 53 -17.73 15.51 25.05
CA ASP A 53 -17.22 14.59 26.07
C ASP A 53 -15.76 14.16 25.82
N ASP A 54 -15.37 13.92 24.56
CA ASP A 54 -13.99 13.57 24.24
C ASP A 54 -13.06 14.77 24.44
N VAL A 55 -13.52 15.98 24.08
CA VAL A 55 -12.78 17.24 24.34
C VAL A 55 -12.52 17.40 25.83
N ARG A 56 -13.56 17.25 26.66
CA ARG A 56 -13.43 17.33 28.13
C ARG A 56 -12.41 16.30 28.64
N THR A 57 -12.54 15.05 28.20
CA THR A 57 -11.69 13.94 28.66
C THR A 57 -10.24 14.15 28.26
N TYR A 58 -10.01 14.52 27.00
CA TYR A 58 -8.68 14.76 26.45
C TYR A 58 -7.96 15.91 27.15
N PHE A 59 -8.61 17.06 27.30
CA PHE A 59 -7.97 18.23 27.91
C PHE A 59 -7.74 18.07 29.42
N ARG A 60 -8.59 17.32 30.14
CA ARG A 60 -8.28 16.90 31.52
C ARG A 60 -6.97 16.12 31.59
N ALA A 61 -6.82 15.10 30.75
CA ALA A 61 -5.59 14.32 30.69
C ALA A 61 -4.38 15.15 30.28
N LEU A 62 -4.56 16.11 29.35
CA LEU A 62 -3.51 17.03 28.93
C LEU A 62 -3.05 17.92 30.09
N PHE A 63 -3.97 18.53 30.83
CA PHE A 63 -3.63 19.36 31.98
C PHE A 63 -3.01 18.55 33.13
N ASP A 64 -3.44 17.30 33.31
CA ASP A 64 -2.81 16.37 34.28
C ASP A 64 -1.40 15.96 33.86
N ALA A 65 -1.08 15.91 32.57
CA ALA A 65 0.28 15.65 32.09
C ALA A 65 1.18 16.89 32.18
N PHE A 66 0.60 18.07 31.97
CA PHE A 66 1.30 19.36 31.89
C PHE A 66 0.71 20.36 32.91
N PRO A 67 1.09 20.26 34.19
CA PRO A 67 0.46 21.00 35.29
C PRO A 67 0.77 22.50 35.30
N ASP A 68 1.72 22.95 34.49
CA ASP A 68 2.11 24.35 34.29
C ASP A 68 1.81 24.85 32.86
N LEU A 69 0.96 24.14 32.12
CA LEU A 69 0.58 24.49 30.75
C LEU A 69 0.01 25.91 30.67
N THR A 70 0.56 26.68 29.73
CA THR A 70 0.11 28.02 29.37
C THR A 70 -0.16 28.10 27.88
N VAL A 71 -1.21 28.83 27.51
CA VAL A 71 -1.60 29.09 26.12
C VAL A 71 -1.75 30.59 25.91
N GLU A 72 -1.11 31.09 24.86
CA GLU A 72 -1.15 32.49 24.45
C GLU A 72 -1.65 32.57 23.01
N VAL A 73 -2.74 33.31 22.76
CA VAL A 73 -3.19 33.61 21.40
C VAL A 73 -2.30 34.70 20.81
N LEU A 74 -1.59 34.39 19.73
CA LEU A 74 -0.66 35.31 19.05
C LEU A 74 -1.38 36.17 18.01
N SER A 75 -2.28 35.57 17.23
CA SER A 75 -3.06 36.27 16.21
C SER A 75 -4.29 35.46 15.80
N THR A 76 -5.30 36.15 15.27
CA THR A 76 -6.52 35.55 14.72
C THR A 76 -6.78 36.10 13.32
N THR A 77 -7.48 35.32 12.51
CA THR A 77 -8.01 35.77 11.21
C THR A 77 -9.34 35.05 11.01
N ALA A 78 -10.43 35.81 10.94
CA ALA A 78 -11.78 35.26 10.86
C ALA A 78 -12.51 35.66 9.59
N ASP A 79 -13.33 34.74 9.09
CA ASP A 79 -14.39 34.98 8.13
C ASP A 79 -15.75 34.65 8.78
N THR A 80 -16.82 34.55 7.99
CA THR A 80 -18.18 34.32 8.49
C THR A 80 -18.38 32.96 9.16
N GLU A 81 -17.54 31.96 8.87
CA GLU A 81 -17.71 30.57 9.33
C GLU A 81 -16.48 30.03 10.06
N ARG A 82 -15.30 30.59 9.83
CA ARG A 82 -14.02 30.06 10.32
C ARG A 82 -13.15 31.12 10.94
N CYS A 83 -12.40 30.73 11.97
CA CYS A 83 -11.36 31.55 12.58
C CYS A 83 -10.06 30.75 12.65
N ALA A 84 -9.03 31.21 11.93
CA ALA A 84 -7.67 30.73 12.11
C ALA A 84 -7.06 31.40 13.34
N VAL A 85 -6.68 30.62 14.34
CA VAL A 85 -6.06 31.08 15.59
C VAL A 85 -4.63 30.59 15.61
N ARG A 86 -3.66 31.50 15.55
CA ARG A 86 -2.25 31.17 15.83
C ARG A 86 -2.01 31.38 17.32
N TRP A 87 -1.42 30.39 17.97
CA TRP A 87 -1.21 30.40 19.42
C TRP A 87 0.13 29.77 19.78
N ARG A 88 0.59 30.04 20.99
CA ARG A 88 1.80 29.47 21.58
C ARG A 88 1.44 28.69 22.83
N LEU A 89 2.04 27.52 22.97
CA LEU A 89 2.01 26.73 24.20
C LEU A 89 3.38 26.79 24.88
N THR A 90 3.41 26.92 26.21
CA THR A 90 4.58 26.51 27.00
C THR A 90 4.18 25.67 28.19
N ALA A 91 4.90 24.58 28.45
CA ALA A 91 4.61 23.65 29.54
C ALA A 91 5.82 22.79 29.92
N THR A 92 5.73 22.07 31.03
CA THR A 92 6.68 21.07 31.49
C THR A 92 5.98 19.72 31.65
N PHE A 93 6.54 18.67 31.04
CA PHE A 93 5.97 17.32 31.12
C PHE A 93 6.32 16.66 32.45
N ALA A 94 5.68 17.09 33.53
CA ALA A 94 6.00 16.71 34.91
C ALA A 94 4.79 16.33 35.76
N GLY A 95 3.58 16.36 35.19
CA GLY A 95 2.37 15.99 35.93
C GLY A 95 2.22 14.47 36.12
N PRO A 96 1.23 14.03 36.91
CA PRO A 96 0.99 12.61 37.15
C PRO A 96 0.46 11.84 35.91
N GLY A 97 -0.04 12.56 34.91
CA GLY A 97 -0.60 11.98 33.68
C GLY A 97 0.44 11.51 32.66
N ARG A 98 -0.02 10.72 31.70
CA ARG A 98 0.74 10.36 30.49
C ARG A 98 0.32 11.25 29.33
N PHE A 99 1.25 11.56 28.44
CA PHE A 99 0.94 12.23 27.17
C PHE A 99 1.27 11.30 26.01
N GLN A 100 0.28 10.99 25.16
CA GLN A 100 0.42 10.04 24.05
C GLN A 100 1.08 8.70 24.44
N GLY A 101 0.79 8.22 25.65
CA GLY A 101 1.36 6.99 26.22
C GLY A 101 2.72 7.14 26.90
N PHE A 102 3.44 8.23 26.69
CA PHE A 102 4.73 8.49 27.33
C PHE A 102 4.56 8.81 28.81
N ALA A 103 5.54 8.42 29.62
CA ALA A 103 5.62 8.82 31.02
C ALA A 103 6.29 10.19 31.14
N PRO A 104 5.96 11.00 32.18
CA PRO A 104 6.55 12.30 32.42
C PRO A 104 8.08 12.28 32.35
N THR A 105 8.66 13.15 31.53
CA THR A 105 10.12 13.22 31.33
C THR A 105 10.77 14.38 32.07
N GLY A 106 9.98 15.30 32.63
CA GLY A 106 10.43 16.58 33.18
C GLY A 106 10.87 17.59 32.12
N ALA A 107 10.74 17.26 30.84
CA ALA A 107 11.16 18.12 29.76
C ALA A 107 10.22 19.33 29.59
N ARG A 108 10.81 20.47 29.24
CA ARG A 108 10.04 21.67 28.89
C ARG A 108 9.71 21.65 27.41
N VAL A 109 8.46 21.95 27.08
CA VAL A 109 7.96 22.13 25.72
C VAL A 109 7.53 23.57 25.49
N ALA A 110 7.85 24.11 24.32
CA ALA A 110 7.42 25.41 23.84
C ALA A 110 7.28 25.37 22.32
N PHE A 111 6.07 25.61 21.80
CA PHE A 111 5.81 25.58 20.36
C PHE A 111 4.68 26.52 19.98
N GLU A 112 4.63 26.85 18.68
CA GLU A 112 3.51 27.55 18.08
C GLU A 112 2.67 26.59 17.24
N ALA A 113 1.38 26.85 17.18
CA ALA A 113 0.40 26.05 16.47
C ALA A 113 -0.67 26.94 15.84
N VAL A 114 -1.46 26.36 14.94
CA VAL A 114 -2.60 27.02 14.31
C VAL A 114 -3.81 26.11 14.37
N ASP A 115 -4.92 26.65 14.82
CA ASP A 115 -6.22 26.01 14.81
C ASP A 115 -7.13 26.72 13.82
N VAL A 116 -7.82 25.97 12.97
CA VAL A 116 -8.87 26.49 12.09
C VAL A 116 -10.21 26.12 12.70
N VAL A 117 -10.71 26.98 13.58
CA VAL A 117 -11.95 26.80 14.31
C VAL A 117 -13.14 27.09 13.40
N GLN A 118 -14.07 26.16 13.26
CA GLN A 118 -15.31 26.34 12.51
C GLN A 118 -16.47 26.61 13.47
N VAL A 119 -17.26 27.65 13.18
CA VAL A 119 -18.30 28.18 14.07
C VAL A 119 -19.65 28.20 13.35
N ALA A 120 -20.68 27.71 14.03
CA ALA A 120 -22.06 27.89 13.62
C ALA A 120 -22.95 28.04 14.87
N ASP A 121 -24.01 28.84 14.75
CA ASP A 121 -24.96 29.08 15.86
C ASP A 121 -24.29 29.56 17.16
N GLY A 122 -23.16 30.29 17.07
CA GLY A 122 -22.41 30.78 18.23
C GLY A 122 -21.62 29.71 19.00
N LEU A 123 -21.47 28.52 18.42
CA LEU A 123 -20.75 27.37 18.97
C LEU A 123 -19.70 26.86 17.99
N VAL A 124 -18.64 26.25 18.52
CA VAL A 124 -17.67 25.52 17.73
C VAL A 124 -18.33 24.24 17.21
N VAL A 125 -18.31 24.04 15.89
CA VAL A 125 -18.84 22.84 15.22
C VAL A 125 -17.74 21.95 14.67
N GLY A 126 -16.52 22.47 14.56
CA GLY A 126 -15.35 21.72 14.18
C GLY A 126 -14.07 22.50 14.43
N ASN A 127 -12.94 21.80 14.46
CA ASN A 127 -11.62 22.40 14.54
C ASN A 127 -10.60 21.51 13.80
N ASP A 128 -9.68 22.15 13.08
CA ASP A 128 -8.49 21.51 12.53
C ASP A 128 -7.25 22.14 13.18
N ALA A 129 -6.64 21.42 14.13
CA ALA A 129 -5.46 21.85 14.87
C ALA A 129 -4.18 21.28 14.27
N TYR A 130 -3.25 22.18 13.92
CA TYR A 130 -1.96 21.86 13.30
C TYR A 130 -0.80 22.28 14.20
N LEU A 131 0.12 21.35 14.45
CA LEU A 131 1.37 21.60 15.18
C LEU A 131 2.52 20.76 14.62
N ASP A 132 3.76 21.18 14.87
CA ASP A 132 4.95 20.38 14.54
C ASP A 132 5.15 19.28 15.59
N GLY A 133 4.51 18.12 15.35
CA GLY A 133 4.58 16.98 16.27
C GLY A 133 5.99 16.40 16.40
N ALA A 134 6.82 16.52 15.37
CA ALA A 134 8.20 16.05 15.40
C ALA A 134 9.08 16.97 16.26
N ASP A 135 8.80 18.27 16.30
CA ASP A 135 9.46 19.18 17.21
C ASP A 135 9.05 18.93 18.66
N VAL A 136 7.75 18.78 18.94
CA VAL A 136 7.25 18.40 20.28
C VAL A 136 7.89 17.09 20.76
N ALA A 137 7.93 16.06 19.92
CA ALA A 137 8.55 14.78 20.26
C ALA A 137 10.07 14.92 20.55
N ARG A 138 10.79 15.82 19.87
CA ARG A 138 12.19 16.11 20.18
C ARG A 138 12.34 16.83 21.51
N GLN A 139 11.50 17.83 21.78
CA GLN A 139 11.50 18.56 23.06
C GLN A 139 11.18 17.63 24.24
N LEU A 140 10.29 16.64 24.05
CA LEU A 140 9.98 15.61 25.04
C LEU A 140 11.08 14.55 25.22
N GLY A 141 12.08 14.51 24.34
CA GLY A 141 13.16 13.51 24.35
C GLY A 141 12.80 12.16 23.71
N VAL A 142 11.67 12.08 23.00
CA VAL A 142 11.23 10.87 22.26
C VAL A 142 12.03 10.72 20.96
N LEU A 143 12.27 11.83 20.26
CA LEU A 143 13.11 11.87 19.07
C LEU A 143 14.48 12.50 19.39
N PRO A 144 15.55 12.05 18.70
CA PRO A 144 16.86 12.66 18.86
C PRO A 144 16.86 14.13 18.41
N PRO A 145 17.72 14.99 18.99
CA PRO A 145 17.83 16.38 18.55
C PRO A 145 18.19 16.47 17.07
N ARG A 146 17.70 17.53 16.40
CA ARG A 146 18.03 17.81 15.00
C ARG A 146 19.55 17.93 14.84
N ASP A 147 20.06 17.37 13.75
CA ASP A 147 21.47 17.36 13.36
C ASP A 147 22.41 16.73 14.39
N SER A 148 21.88 15.93 15.31
CA SER A 148 22.67 15.20 16.30
C SER A 148 23.32 13.94 15.72
N GLY A 149 24.36 13.43 16.39
CA GLY A 149 24.96 12.13 16.05
C GLY A 149 23.97 10.96 16.22
N GLN A 150 22.99 11.10 17.13
CA GLN A 150 21.94 10.11 17.34
C GLN A 150 20.96 10.08 16.16
N GLU A 151 20.53 11.25 15.65
CA GLU A 151 19.65 11.34 14.48
C GLU A 151 20.33 10.77 13.22
N ARG A 152 21.62 11.08 13.00
CA ARG A 152 22.40 10.50 11.90
C ARG A 152 22.50 8.97 12.00
N SER A 153 22.76 8.45 13.21
CA SER A 153 22.83 7.01 13.45
C SER A 153 21.49 6.32 13.20
N MET A 154 20.40 6.90 13.69
CA MET A 154 19.03 6.42 13.45
C MET A 154 18.71 6.41 11.94
N THR A 155 19.04 7.49 11.23
CA THR A 155 18.86 7.59 9.77
C THR A 155 19.65 6.53 9.03
N ALA A 156 20.92 6.32 9.39
CA ALA A 156 21.75 5.28 8.78
C ALA A 156 21.17 3.88 8.99
N LEU A 157 20.64 3.59 10.18
CA LEU A 157 19.98 2.31 10.47
C LEU A 157 18.73 2.10 9.62
N VAL A 158 17.88 3.13 9.50
CA VAL A 158 16.69 3.08 8.63
C VAL A 158 17.10 2.84 7.18
N ASN A 159 18.08 3.57 6.67
CA ASN A 159 18.57 3.41 5.30
C ASN A 159 19.14 2.00 5.06
N ALA A 160 19.94 1.48 5.99
CA ALA A 160 20.46 0.13 5.90
C ALA A 160 19.33 -0.91 5.84
N ARG A 161 18.33 -0.79 6.72
CA ARG A 161 17.15 -1.66 6.72
C ARG A 161 16.40 -1.59 5.39
N THR A 162 16.17 -0.39 4.85
CA THR A 162 15.47 -0.19 3.57
C THR A 162 16.24 -0.80 2.40
N ILE A 163 17.56 -0.59 2.33
CA ILE A 163 18.41 -1.18 1.28
C ILE A 163 18.39 -2.70 1.35
N VAL A 164 18.51 -3.27 2.54
CA VAL A 164 18.49 -4.73 2.74
C VAL A 164 17.12 -5.30 2.37
N ALA A 165 16.04 -4.71 2.87
CA ALA A 165 14.68 -5.15 2.55
C ALA A 165 14.40 -5.09 1.05
N GLY A 166 14.76 -3.98 0.39
CA GLY A 166 14.57 -3.84 -1.06
C GLY A 166 15.35 -4.87 -1.87
N LYS A 167 16.62 -5.12 -1.49
CA LYS A 167 17.45 -6.16 -2.13
C LYS A 167 16.93 -7.57 -1.90
N LEU A 168 16.26 -7.84 -0.78
CA LEU A 168 15.67 -9.15 -0.51
C LEU A 168 14.34 -9.32 -1.25
N ALA A 169 13.53 -8.27 -1.33
CA ALA A 169 12.21 -8.27 -1.95
C ALA A 169 12.25 -8.54 -3.46
N ALA A 170 13.11 -7.81 -4.19
CA ALA A 170 13.17 -7.92 -5.65
C ALA A 170 14.59 -7.69 -6.20
N ALA A 171 14.84 -8.17 -7.42
CA ALA A 171 15.99 -7.84 -8.24
C ALA A 171 15.73 -6.52 -9.00
N PRO A 172 16.79 -5.82 -9.46
CA PRO A 172 16.64 -4.73 -10.41
C PRO A 172 15.90 -5.19 -11.68
N PRO A 173 15.16 -4.29 -12.36
CA PRO A 173 14.50 -4.62 -13.62
C PRO A 173 15.54 -4.98 -14.70
N GLU A 174 15.29 -6.07 -15.41
CA GLU A 174 16.08 -6.53 -16.55
C GLU A 174 15.27 -6.35 -17.83
N ARG A 175 15.82 -5.70 -18.86
CA ARG A 175 15.15 -5.57 -20.15
C ARG A 175 15.24 -6.90 -20.90
N ILE A 176 14.10 -7.43 -21.31
CA ILE A 176 14.01 -8.74 -21.99
C ILE A 176 13.63 -8.62 -23.46
N ALA A 177 12.99 -7.51 -23.84
CA ALA A 177 12.67 -7.14 -25.21
C ALA A 177 12.47 -5.63 -25.32
N ASP A 178 12.16 -5.14 -26.53
CA ASP A 178 11.82 -3.73 -26.68
C ASP A 178 10.54 -3.37 -25.92
N GLY A 179 10.61 -2.33 -25.09
CA GLY A 179 9.53 -1.92 -24.18
C GLY A 179 9.14 -2.92 -23.09
N VAL A 180 9.92 -3.98 -22.85
CA VAL A 180 9.55 -5.05 -21.91
C VAL A 180 10.67 -5.35 -20.92
N TRP A 181 10.33 -5.30 -19.63
CA TRP A 181 11.22 -5.57 -18.53
C TRP A 181 10.67 -6.67 -17.63
N VAL A 182 11.55 -7.38 -16.94
CA VAL A 182 11.19 -8.35 -15.89
C VAL A 182 11.81 -7.92 -14.57
N VAL A 183 11.01 -7.99 -13.50
CA VAL A 183 11.45 -7.83 -12.11
C VAL A 183 11.22 -9.15 -11.40
N ARG A 184 12.27 -9.68 -10.78
CA ARG A 184 12.21 -10.97 -10.09
C ARG A 184 12.19 -10.80 -8.58
N GLY A 185 11.24 -11.43 -7.90
CA GLY A 185 11.15 -11.40 -6.45
C GLY A 185 10.70 -12.72 -5.84
N GLY A 186 10.41 -12.71 -4.54
CA GLY A 186 10.12 -13.91 -3.77
C GLY A 186 11.37 -14.56 -3.19
N LEU A 187 11.48 -14.57 -1.86
CA LEU A 187 12.58 -15.23 -1.17
C LEU A 187 12.43 -16.77 -1.20
N PRO A 188 13.54 -17.52 -1.21
CA PRO A 188 14.94 -17.06 -1.14
C PRO A 188 15.62 -16.86 -2.50
N ARG A 189 15.04 -17.35 -3.61
CA ARG A 189 15.73 -17.45 -4.92
C ARG A 189 15.32 -16.41 -5.96
N LYS A 190 14.32 -15.57 -5.67
CA LYS A 190 13.74 -14.60 -6.60
C LYS A 190 13.21 -15.25 -7.87
N LEU A 191 12.23 -16.13 -7.69
CA LEU A 191 11.68 -16.92 -8.78
C LEU A 191 10.49 -16.25 -9.46
N MET A 192 9.78 -15.35 -8.77
CA MET A 192 8.52 -14.77 -9.25
C MET A 192 8.80 -13.64 -10.23
N ASN A 193 8.39 -13.81 -11.47
CA ASN A 193 8.53 -12.82 -12.53
C ASN A 193 7.33 -11.87 -12.52
N VAL A 194 7.62 -10.57 -12.52
CA VAL A 194 6.66 -9.50 -12.81
C VAL A 194 7.14 -8.79 -14.05
N TYR A 195 6.28 -8.67 -15.06
CA TYR A 195 6.64 -8.00 -16.31
C TYR A 195 6.17 -6.55 -16.31
N LEU A 196 7.00 -5.65 -16.80
CA LEU A 196 6.67 -4.24 -16.96
C LEU A 196 6.67 -3.93 -18.46
N LEU A 197 5.51 -3.55 -18.97
CA LEU A 197 5.27 -3.26 -20.38
C LEU A 197 5.15 -1.74 -20.54
N GLU A 198 6.06 -1.13 -21.29
CA GLU A 198 6.01 0.31 -21.56
C GLU A 198 4.75 0.67 -22.36
N GLU A 199 4.02 1.68 -21.89
CA GLU A 199 2.82 2.17 -22.56
C GLU A 199 3.19 3.29 -23.56
N PRO A 200 2.53 3.38 -24.74
CA PRO A 200 2.78 4.44 -25.72
C PRO A 200 2.64 5.87 -25.20
N GLY A 201 1.89 6.08 -24.11
CA GLY A 201 1.71 7.37 -23.42
C GLY A 201 2.62 7.57 -22.20
N GLY A 202 3.64 6.74 -22.02
CA GLY A 202 4.52 6.71 -20.86
C GLY A 202 3.93 5.96 -19.66
N GLY A 203 4.78 5.59 -18.72
CA GLY A 203 4.41 4.65 -17.65
C GLY A 203 4.48 3.19 -18.12
N VAL A 204 4.06 2.29 -17.23
CA VAL A 204 4.09 0.85 -17.48
C VAL A 204 2.78 0.17 -17.07
N THR A 205 2.40 -0.87 -17.81
CA THR A 205 1.46 -1.89 -17.35
C THR A 205 2.24 -3.03 -16.71
N LEU A 206 1.83 -3.44 -15.52
CA LEU A 206 2.35 -4.68 -14.92
C LEU A 206 1.57 -5.88 -15.47
N PHE A 207 2.27 -6.93 -15.88
CA PHE A 207 1.67 -8.24 -16.10
C PHE A 207 2.14 -9.18 -15.00
N ASP A 208 1.18 -9.66 -14.20
CA ASP A 208 1.34 -10.14 -12.83
C ASP A 208 1.90 -9.06 -11.86
N ALA A 209 1.91 -9.36 -10.56
CA ALA A 209 2.36 -8.49 -9.48
C ALA A 209 3.30 -9.20 -8.49
N GLY A 210 3.56 -10.50 -8.66
CA GLY A 210 4.49 -11.21 -7.79
C GLY A 210 3.93 -11.40 -6.38
N VAL A 211 4.82 -11.52 -5.40
CA VAL A 211 4.47 -11.71 -3.98
C VAL A 211 4.34 -10.38 -3.23
N ALA A 212 3.59 -10.34 -2.13
CA ALA A 212 3.33 -9.14 -1.32
C ALA A 212 4.58 -8.36 -0.92
N SER A 213 5.68 -9.06 -0.60
CA SER A 213 6.94 -8.39 -0.25
C SER A 213 7.54 -7.54 -1.38
N MET A 214 7.09 -7.71 -2.63
CA MET A 214 7.56 -6.94 -3.79
C MET A 214 6.91 -5.56 -3.91
N THR A 215 5.81 -5.26 -3.20
CA THR A 215 5.07 -3.99 -3.33
C THR A 215 5.97 -2.75 -3.30
N PRO A 216 6.87 -2.55 -2.31
CA PRO A 216 7.68 -1.32 -2.28
C PRO A 216 8.66 -1.22 -3.45
N ALA A 217 9.19 -2.36 -3.91
CA ALA A 217 10.12 -2.40 -5.02
C ALA A 217 9.41 -2.09 -6.35
N LEU A 218 8.24 -2.69 -6.59
CA LEU A 218 7.44 -2.44 -7.78
C LEU A 218 6.92 -1.00 -7.82
N ALA A 219 6.45 -0.45 -6.69
CA ALA A 219 6.07 0.96 -6.59
C ALA A 219 7.23 1.90 -6.95
N ALA A 220 8.43 1.65 -6.42
CA ALA A 220 9.62 2.46 -6.70
C ALA A 220 10.14 2.31 -8.14
N ILE A 221 10.02 1.12 -8.75
CA ILE A 221 10.37 0.89 -10.15
C ILE A 221 9.35 1.59 -11.06
N GLY A 222 8.06 1.36 -10.83
CA GLY A 222 6.97 2.00 -11.57
C GLY A 222 7.05 3.52 -11.54
N ALA A 223 7.27 4.13 -10.38
CA ALA A 223 7.45 5.58 -10.25
C ALA A 223 8.62 6.11 -11.11
N ARG A 224 9.75 5.38 -11.16
CA ARG A 224 10.90 5.75 -12.01
C ARG A 224 10.65 5.54 -13.50
N MET A 225 9.68 4.70 -13.86
CA MET A 225 9.30 4.41 -15.25
C MET A 225 8.08 5.22 -15.72
N GLY A 226 7.65 6.24 -14.96
CA GLY A 226 6.54 7.13 -15.36
C GLY A 226 5.15 6.72 -14.82
N GLY A 227 5.13 5.91 -13.75
CA GLY A 227 3.94 5.44 -13.05
C GLY A 227 3.44 4.08 -13.55
N ILE A 228 2.78 3.33 -12.67
CA ILE A 228 2.05 2.11 -13.03
C ILE A 228 0.66 2.55 -13.51
N ARG A 229 0.28 2.17 -14.74
CA ARG A 229 -1.01 2.58 -15.32
C ARG A 229 -2.13 1.61 -15.00
N ARG A 230 -1.78 0.33 -14.92
CA ARG A 230 -2.68 -0.78 -14.57
C ARG A 230 -1.85 -2.01 -14.26
N ILE A 231 -2.49 -2.96 -13.60
CA ILE A 231 -1.97 -4.30 -13.33
C ILE A 231 -2.92 -5.27 -14.05
N VAL A 232 -2.37 -6.12 -14.90
CA VAL A 232 -3.10 -7.21 -15.54
C VAL A 232 -2.61 -8.51 -14.91
N LEU A 233 -3.47 -9.16 -14.12
CA LEU A 233 -3.15 -10.46 -13.53
C LEU A 233 -3.26 -11.53 -14.60
N GLY A 234 -2.19 -12.30 -14.76
CA GLY A 234 -2.19 -13.54 -15.54
C GLY A 234 -3.15 -14.54 -14.94
N HIS A 235 -3.20 -14.63 -13.61
CA HIS A 235 -4.22 -15.33 -12.83
C HIS A 235 -4.19 -14.90 -11.34
N ALA A 236 -5.11 -15.42 -10.54
CA ALA A 236 -5.35 -14.95 -9.17
C ALA A 236 -4.44 -15.52 -8.06
N HIS A 237 -3.46 -16.38 -8.35
CA HIS A 237 -2.67 -17.03 -7.29
C HIS A 237 -1.86 -16.04 -6.43
N PRO A 238 -1.58 -16.38 -5.15
CA PRO A 238 -0.89 -15.52 -4.19
C PRO A 238 0.43 -14.91 -4.66
N ASP A 239 1.20 -15.66 -5.44
CA ASP A 239 2.48 -15.27 -6.01
C ASP A 239 2.39 -14.48 -7.32
N HIS A 240 1.18 -14.24 -7.81
CA HIS A 240 0.89 -13.42 -8.98
C HIS A 240 0.09 -12.18 -8.63
N ARG A 241 -0.85 -12.26 -7.68
CA ARG A 241 -1.61 -11.09 -7.19
C ARG A 241 -0.97 -10.40 -5.99
N GLY A 242 0.01 -11.02 -5.35
CA GLY A 242 0.44 -10.69 -3.99
C GLY A 242 0.80 -9.23 -3.76
N ALA A 243 1.47 -8.56 -4.69
CA ALA A 243 1.80 -7.14 -4.50
C ALA A 243 0.68 -6.17 -4.90
N ALA A 244 -0.33 -6.63 -5.65
CA ALA A 244 -1.29 -5.75 -6.33
C ALA A 244 -2.16 -4.93 -5.36
N ALA A 245 -2.59 -5.51 -4.23
CA ALA A 245 -3.39 -4.80 -3.22
C ALA A 245 -2.68 -3.58 -2.61
N GLY A 246 -1.34 -3.56 -2.64
CA GLY A 246 -0.54 -2.47 -2.09
C GLY A 246 -0.03 -1.47 -3.14
N LEU A 247 -0.44 -1.62 -4.41
CA LEU A 247 -0.05 -0.73 -5.51
C LEU A 247 -1.25 0.15 -5.90
N ASP A 248 -0.98 1.44 -6.12
CA ASP A 248 -1.97 2.41 -6.54
C ASP A 248 -2.18 2.35 -8.07
N ALA A 249 -2.93 1.34 -8.52
CA ALA A 249 -3.27 1.13 -9.93
C ALA A 249 -4.52 0.27 -10.08
N ASP A 250 -5.28 0.49 -11.16
CA ASP A 250 -6.40 -0.38 -11.51
C ASP A 250 -5.92 -1.81 -11.81
N VAL A 251 -6.61 -2.80 -11.23
CA VAL A 251 -6.32 -4.22 -11.43
C VAL A 251 -7.34 -4.84 -12.36
N LEU A 252 -6.86 -5.51 -13.41
CA LEU A 252 -7.64 -6.25 -14.38
C LEU A 252 -7.24 -7.73 -14.33
N CYS A 253 -8.18 -8.61 -14.62
CA CYS A 253 -7.94 -10.04 -14.78
C CYS A 253 -8.93 -10.61 -15.79
N HIS A 254 -8.81 -11.89 -16.13
CA HIS A 254 -9.87 -12.56 -16.87
C HIS A 254 -11.14 -12.69 -16.02
N ALA A 255 -12.32 -12.66 -16.66
CA ALA A 255 -13.60 -12.71 -15.95
C ALA A 255 -13.76 -13.96 -15.07
N ALA A 256 -13.24 -15.10 -15.50
CA ALA A 256 -13.27 -16.35 -14.74
C ALA A 256 -12.43 -16.35 -13.46
N ASP A 257 -11.43 -15.46 -13.37
CA ASP A 257 -10.54 -15.34 -12.19
C ASP A 257 -10.96 -14.21 -11.24
N ARG A 258 -11.99 -13.43 -11.59
CA ARG A 258 -12.42 -12.29 -10.77
C ARG A 258 -12.76 -12.70 -9.35
N ALA A 259 -13.55 -13.76 -9.19
CA ALA A 259 -13.98 -14.24 -7.88
C ALA A 259 -12.78 -14.66 -7.01
N ASP A 260 -11.78 -15.27 -7.63
CA ASP A 260 -10.57 -15.71 -6.94
C ASP A 260 -9.69 -14.53 -6.57
N ALA A 261 -9.52 -13.57 -7.48
CA ALA A 261 -8.75 -12.35 -7.25
C ALA A 261 -9.35 -11.49 -6.13
N GLU A 262 -10.68 -11.35 -6.09
CA GLU A 262 -11.45 -10.68 -5.03
C GLU A 262 -11.64 -11.56 -3.78
N GLY A 263 -11.18 -12.81 -3.81
CA GLY A 263 -11.40 -13.83 -2.80
C GLY A 263 -10.11 -14.53 -2.37
N ASP A 264 -10.10 -15.86 -2.41
CA ASP A 264 -9.07 -16.70 -1.80
C ASP A 264 -7.81 -16.91 -2.65
N GLY A 265 -7.76 -16.36 -3.86
CA GLY A 265 -6.63 -16.48 -4.76
C GLY A 265 -6.48 -17.88 -5.36
N GLY A 266 -7.60 -18.59 -5.59
CA GLY A 266 -7.59 -19.91 -6.21
C GLY A 266 -7.22 -21.05 -5.26
N VAL A 267 -7.04 -20.75 -3.97
CA VAL A 267 -6.62 -21.74 -2.96
C VAL A 267 -7.63 -22.90 -2.86
N HIS A 268 -8.92 -22.66 -3.09
CA HIS A 268 -9.97 -23.68 -3.02
C HIS A 268 -9.81 -24.84 -4.01
N TYR A 269 -9.12 -24.67 -5.16
CA TYR A 269 -8.84 -25.77 -6.09
C TYR A 269 -7.42 -26.33 -5.97
N MET A 270 -6.58 -25.80 -5.08
CA MET A 270 -5.25 -26.36 -4.81
C MET A 270 -5.33 -27.63 -3.97
N ASP A 271 -4.84 -28.75 -4.49
CA ASP A 271 -4.70 -30.00 -3.74
C ASP A 271 -3.26 -30.21 -3.26
N LEU A 272 -2.93 -29.57 -2.13
CA LEU A 272 -1.59 -29.69 -1.53
C LEU A 272 -1.27 -31.13 -1.07
N SER A 273 -2.25 -32.05 -1.01
CA SER A 273 -1.99 -33.45 -0.67
C SER A 273 -1.13 -34.17 -1.74
N GLN A 274 -1.11 -33.64 -2.96
CA GLN A 274 -0.28 -34.10 -4.08
C GLN A 274 1.20 -33.73 -3.93
N LEU A 275 1.58 -32.94 -2.93
CA LEU A 275 2.96 -32.58 -2.65
C LEU A 275 3.65 -33.63 -1.76
N ASP A 276 4.98 -33.65 -1.80
CA ASP A 276 5.75 -34.38 -0.79
C ASP A 276 5.48 -33.85 0.64
N ILE A 277 5.99 -34.55 1.65
CA ILE A 277 5.77 -34.20 3.06
C ILE A 277 6.30 -32.79 3.42
N HIS A 278 7.41 -32.36 2.82
CA HIS A 278 7.99 -31.05 3.06
C HIS A 278 7.15 -29.93 2.43
N GLY A 279 6.63 -30.14 1.22
CA GLY A 279 5.72 -29.21 0.56
C GLY A 279 4.41 -29.06 1.31
N ARG A 280 3.81 -30.18 1.74
CA ARG A 280 2.59 -30.18 2.56
C ARG A 280 2.71 -29.37 3.85
N MET A 281 3.89 -29.39 4.48
CA MET A 281 4.14 -28.64 5.72
C MET A 281 4.47 -27.15 5.47
N SER A 282 5.10 -26.81 4.35
CA SER A 282 5.62 -25.47 4.09
C SER A 282 4.73 -24.59 3.22
N MET A 283 4.05 -25.15 2.20
CA MET A 283 3.23 -24.38 1.25
C MET A 283 2.11 -23.57 1.87
N PRO A 284 1.32 -24.07 2.84
CA PRO A 284 0.27 -23.26 3.44
C PRO A 284 0.80 -21.94 4.05
N ARG A 285 2.02 -21.98 4.61
CA ARG A 285 2.67 -20.79 5.18
C ARG A 285 3.24 -19.88 4.10
N LEU A 286 3.82 -20.43 3.05
CA LEU A 286 4.39 -19.65 1.95
C LEU A 286 3.29 -18.94 1.14
N LEU A 287 2.22 -19.64 0.77
CA LEU A 287 1.08 -19.04 0.06
C LEU A 287 0.51 -17.85 0.86
N ARG A 288 0.31 -17.99 2.17
CA ARG A 288 -0.13 -16.89 3.03
C ARG A 288 0.85 -15.72 3.11
N HIS A 289 2.16 -16.00 3.04
CA HIS A 289 3.19 -14.95 3.07
C HIS A 289 3.35 -14.24 1.72
N TRP A 290 3.05 -14.95 0.63
CA TRP A 290 3.05 -14.43 -0.72
C TRP A 290 1.83 -13.57 -1.00
N ASP A 291 0.68 -13.93 -0.44
CA ASP A 291 -0.56 -13.20 -0.66
C ASP A 291 -0.56 -11.83 0.03
N GLY A 292 -0.99 -10.80 -0.71
CA GLY A 292 -1.28 -9.47 -0.18
C GLY A 292 -2.74 -9.32 0.26
N GLY A 293 -3.56 -10.33 -0.03
CA GLY A 293 -5.00 -10.36 0.22
C GLY A 293 -5.82 -10.08 -1.03
N PRO A 294 -7.15 -10.08 -0.89
CA PRO A 294 -8.08 -9.76 -1.97
C PRO A 294 -7.79 -8.43 -2.65
N VAL A 295 -7.95 -8.40 -3.98
CA VAL A 295 -7.79 -7.19 -4.79
C VAL A 295 -9.11 -6.82 -5.45
N GLN A 296 -9.47 -5.54 -5.43
CA GLN A 296 -10.65 -5.06 -6.15
C GLN A 296 -10.37 -5.07 -7.66
N ILE A 297 -11.19 -5.76 -8.43
CA ILE A 297 -11.03 -5.83 -9.89
C ILE A 297 -11.79 -4.67 -10.55
N ALA A 298 -11.04 -3.75 -11.14
CA ALA A 298 -11.54 -2.57 -11.84
C ALA A 298 -12.18 -2.91 -13.18
N GLY A 299 -11.73 -3.97 -13.85
CA GLY A 299 -12.25 -4.42 -15.13
C GLY A 299 -11.75 -5.81 -15.51
N THR A 300 -12.31 -6.38 -16.57
CA THR A 300 -11.94 -7.71 -17.06
C THR A 300 -11.37 -7.64 -18.47
N VAL A 301 -10.44 -8.55 -18.78
CA VAL A 301 -9.89 -8.76 -20.13
C VAL A 301 -10.30 -10.12 -20.68
N ALA A 302 -10.38 -10.23 -22.00
CA ALA A 302 -10.73 -11.44 -22.74
C ALA A 302 -9.71 -11.73 -23.85
N GLU A 303 -9.78 -12.94 -24.42
CA GLU A 303 -8.96 -13.31 -25.58
C GLU A 303 -9.15 -12.33 -26.74
N GLY A 304 -8.04 -11.89 -27.33
CA GLY A 304 -8.00 -10.91 -28.42
C GLY A 304 -7.92 -9.45 -27.98
N ASP A 305 -8.12 -9.14 -26.70
CA ASP A 305 -7.93 -7.76 -26.19
C ASP A 305 -6.46 -7.32 -26.31
N GLU A 306 -6.22 -6.02 -26.45
CA GLU A 306 -4.87 -5.45 -26.55
C GLU A 306 -4.43 -4.79 -25.23
N ILE A 307 -3.26 -5.19 -24.73
CA ILE A 307 -2.61 -4.64 -23.54
C ILE A 307 -1.17 -4.25 -23.89
N ALA A 308 -0.86 -2.96 -23.88
CA ALA A 308 0.48 -2.42 -24.13
C ALA A 308 1.18 -3.04 -25.38
N GLY A 309 0.44 -3.21 -26.48
CA GLY A 309 0.93 -3.80 -27.73
C GLY A 309 1.02 -5.33 -27.74
N PHE A 310 0.42 -6.01 -26.76
CA PHE A 310 0.24 -7.46 -26.71
C PHE A 310 -1.22 -7.83 -26.87
N GLU A 311 -1.48 -8.93 -27.58
CA GLU A 311 -2.78 -9.59 -27.63
C GLU A 311 -2.93 -10.54 -26.42
N VAL A 312 -4.08 -10.48 -25.75
CA VAL A 312 -4.42 -11.39 -24.65
C VAL A 312 -4.79 -12.77 -25.22
N VAL A 313 -4.22 -13.83 -24.65
CA VAL A 313 -4.48 -15.22 -25.02
C VAL A 313 -5.04 -15.96 -23.80
N HIS A 314 -6.25 -16.50 -23.89
CA HIS A 314 -6.81 -17.33 -22.81
C HIS A 314 -6.18 -18.73 -22.83
N LEU A 315 -5.61 -19.13 -21.69
CA LEU A 315 -4.79 -20.33 -21.49
C LEU A 315 -5.22 -21.08 -20.21
N PRO A 316 -6.50 -21.51 -20.11
CA PRO A 316 -7.05 -22.08 -18.88
C PRO A 316 -6.42 -23.43 -18.50
N GLY A 317 -6.62 -23.83 -17.26
CA GLY A 317 -6.27 -25.15 -16.73
C GLY A 317 -5.34 -25.08 -15.53
N HIS A 318 -4.36 -24.18 -15.52
CA HIS A 318 -3.69 -23.84 -14.25
C HIS A 318 -4.66 -23.11 -13.32
N ALA A 319 -5.21 -22.00 -13.81
CA ALA A 319 -6.38 -21.34 -13.25
C ALA A 319 -7.49 -21.29 -14.33
N PRO A 320 -8.77 -21.18 -13.93
CA PRO A 320 -9.88 -21.09 -14.89
C PRO A 320 -9.76 -19.91 -15.87
N GLY A 321 -9.26 -18.78 -15.39
CA GLY A 321 -9.08 -17.54 -16.13
C GLY A 321 -7.63 -17.24 -16.49
N LEU A 322 -6.71 -18.22 -16.44
CA LEU A 322 -5.32 -17.93 -16.77
C LEU A 322 -5.21 -17.33 -18.19
N ILE A 323 -4.53 -16.19 -18.29
CA ILE A 323 -4.19 -15.55 -19.56
C ILE A 323 -2.67 -15.43 -19.73
N GLY A 324 -2.24 -15.40 -20.99
CA GLY A 324 -0.93 -14.93 -21.41
C GLY A 324 -1.04 -13.72 -22.32
N LEU A 325 0.09 -13.09 -22.59
CA LEU A 325 0.22 -11.96 -23.51
C LEU A 325 1.14 -12.36 -24.68
N TRP A 326 0.67 -12.13 -25.91
CA TRP A 326 1.37 -12.47 -27.15
C TRP A 326 1.66 -11.22 -27.98
N ARG A 327 2.92 -11.07 -28.41
CA ARG A 327 3.32 -10.01 -29.35
C ARG A 327 3.88 -10.60 -30.63
N ALA A 328 3.14 -10.43 -31.71
CA ALA A 328 3.48 -11.02 -33.01
C ALA A 328 4.76 -10.44 -33.63
N SER A 329 5.07 -9.17 -33.39
CA SER A 329 6.17 -8.45 -34.05
C SER A 329 7.55 -9.05 -33.74
N ASP A 330 7.76 -9.55 -32.53
CA ASP A 330 8.99 -10.22 -32.09
C ASP A 330 8.78 -11.66 -31.63
N ARG A 331 7.53 -12.17 -31.73
CA ARG A 331 7.12 -13.51 -31.29
C ARG A 331 7.44 -13.77 -29.82
N LEU A 332 7.22 -12.75 -28.98
CA LEU A 332 7.37 -12.84 -27.53
C LEU A 332 6.04 -13.29 -26.89
N ALA A 333 6.12 -14.33 -26.06
CA ALA A 333 5.01 -14.75 -25.21
C ALA A 333 5.35 -14.54 -23.73
N LEU A 334 4.47 -13.86 -22.98
CA LEU A 334 4.47 -13.82 -21.52
C LEU A 334 3.32 -14.70 -21.04
N ALA A 335 3.62 -15.85 -20.45
CA ALA A 335 2.67 -16.96 -20.34
C ALA A 335 2.17 -17.23 -18.91
N SER A 336 2.57 -16.41 -17.93
CA SER A 336 2.29 -16.66 -16.50
C SER A 336 2.55 -18.15 -16.18
N ASP A 337 1.67 -18.81 -15.45
CA ASP A 337 1.81 -20.22 -15.06
C ASP A 337 1.23 -21.24 -16.06
N THR A 338 1.18 -20.89 -17.35
CA THR A 338 0.82 -21.86 -18.41
C THR A 338 1.78 -23.07 -18.42
N PHE A 339 3.06 -22.83 -18.12
CA PHE A 339 4.09 -23.87 -17.98
C PHE A 339 5.12 -23.45 -16.93
N TYR A 340 5.90 -24.41 -16.43
CA TYR A 340 7.06 -24.14 -15.56
C TYR A 340 8.38 -24.54 -16.23
N THR A 341 9.44 -23.78 -15.94
CA THR A 341 10.86 -24.11 -16.21
C THR A 341 11.60 -24.51 -14.93
N LEU A 342 10.85 -24.76 -13.86
CA LEU A 342 11.34 -25.20 -12.56
C LEU A 342 10.38 -26.21 -11.95
N ASP A 343 10.79 -26.85 -10.87
CA ASP A 343 9.88 -27.56 -9.97
C ASP A 343 9.23 -26.57 -9.00
N PRO A 344 7.90 -26.33 -9.07
CA PRO A 344 7.23 -25.32 -8.24
C PRO A 344 7.25 -25.63 -6.74
N GLN A 345 7.54 -26.88 -6.36
CA GLN A 345 7.69 -27.26 -4.96
C GLN A 345 9.07 -26.89 -4.38
N THR A 346 10.13 -27.07 -5.17
CA THR A 346 11.52 -26.93 -4.70
C THR A 346 12.21 -25.66 -5.22
N GLY A 347 11.62 -25.02 -6.23
CA GLY A 347 12.20 -23.90 -6.96
C GLY A 347 13.49 -24.24 -7.71
N ILE A 348 13.73 -25.53 -7.99
CA ILE A 348 14.92 -25.99 -8.71
C ILE A 348 14.64 -25.90 -10.21
N PRO A 349 15.47 -25.18 -11.00
CA PRO A 349 15.32 -25.11 -12.45
C PRO A 349 15.38 -26.48 -13.11
N GLY A 350 14.62 -26.65 -14.20
CA GLY A 350 14.49 -27.91 -14.90
C GLY A 350 13.99 -27.76 -16.33
N HIS A 351 13.63 -28.89 -16.95
CA HIS A 351 12.99 -28.88 -18.26
C HIS A 351 11.57 -28.31 -18.16
N VAL A 352 11.10 -27.74 -19.27
CA VAL A 352 9.70 -27.30 -19.40
C VAL A 352 8.74 -28.42 -19.02
N ARG A 353 7.72 -28.08 -18.24
CA ARG A 353 6.73 -29.03 -17.74
C ARG A 353 5.35 -28.39 -17.63
N VAL A 354 4.34 -29.26 -17.62
CA VAL A 354 2.97 -28.88 -17.28
C VAL A 354 2.88 -28.39 -15.83
N PRO A 355 1.90 -27.54 -15.51
CA PRO A 355 1.67 -27.12 -14.13
C PRO A 355 1.47 -28.30 -13.19
N HIS A 356 2.02 -28.19 -11.98
CA HIS A 356 1.93 -29.26 -10.99
C HIS A 356 0.49 -29.46 -10.52
N ARG A 357 0.05 -30.71 -10.37
CA ARG A 357 -1.34 -31.07 -10.01
C ARG A 357 -1.81 -30.48 -8.68
N ALA A 358 -0.88 -30.21 -7.78
CA ALA A 358 -1.20 -29.57 -6.50
C ALA A 358 -1.69 -28.13 -6.62
N PHE A 359 -1.37 -27.45 -7.74
CA PHE A 359 -1.62 -26.02 -7.91
C PHE A 359 -2.49 -25.71 -9.13
N ASN A 360 -2.88 -26.71 -9.93
CA ASN A 360 -3.72 -26.47 -11.12
C ASN A 360 -5.16 -26.94 -10.91
N ALA A 361 -6.09 -26.26 -11.58
CA ALA A 361 -7.50 -26.62 -11.58
C ALA A 361 -7.80 -27.84 -12.48
N ASP A 362 -7.17 -27.92 -13.65
CA ASP A 362 -7.34 -29.01 -14.63
C ASP A 362 -6.05 -29.23 -15.43
N THR A 363 -5.38 -30.36 -15.18
CA THR A 363 -4.14 -30.74 -15.86
C THR A 363 -4.32 -31.05 -17.34
N ALA A 364 -5.46 -31.62 -17.75
CA ALA A 364 -5.71 -31.93 -19.15
C ALA A 364 -5.94 -30.63 -19.94
N GLN A 365 -6.73 -29.72 -19.39
CA GLN A 365 -6.93 -28.40 -19.98
C GLN A 365 -5.63 -27.59 -20.03
N ALA A 366 -4.79 -27.65 -18.99
CA ALA A 366 -3.48 -26.99 -18.98
C ALA A 366 -2.57 -27.51 -20.12
N ARG A 367 -2.63 -28.81 -20.45
CA ARG A 367 -1.91 -29.38 -21.61
C ARG A 367 -2.40 -28.80 -22.92
N GLU A 368 -3.72 -28.66 -23.10
CA GLU A 368 -4.27 -28.02 -24.31
C GLU A 368 -3.85 -26.55 -24.43
N SER A 369 -3.81 -25.81 -23.32
CA SER A 369 -3.29 -24.44 -23.30
C SER A 369 -1.81 -24.36 -23.67
N ILE A 370 -0.98 -25.31 -23.23
CA ILE A 370 0.41 -25.42 -23.69
C ILE A 370 0.49 -25.69 -25.20
N ARG A 371 -0.37 -26.56 -25.75
CA ARG A 371 -0.42 -26.81 -27.20
C ARG A 371 -0.87 -25.59 -27.98
N LYS A 372 -1.87 -24.85 -27.48
CA LYS A 372 -2.32 -23.57 -28.04
C LYS A 372 -1.17 -22.56 -28.10
N LEU A 373 -0.44 -22.39 -26.99
CA LEU A 373 0.74 -21.51 -26.92
C LEU A 373 1.84 -21.94 -27.90
N ALA A 374 2.09 -23.24 -28.03
CA ALA A 374 3.06 -23.77 -29.01
C ALA A 374 2.65 -23.46 -30.46
N GLY A 375 1.35 -23.46 -30.76
CA GLY A 375 0.79 -23.12 -32.07
C GLY A 375 1.07 -21.68 -32.53
N LEU A 376 1.27 -20.76 -31.58
CA LEU A 376 1.69 -19.37 -31.87
C LEU A 376 3.15 -19.28 -32.36
N ARG A 377 3.93 -20.35 -32.19
CA ARG A 377 5.37 -20.44 -32.53
C ARG A 377 6.19 -19.29 -31.93
N PRO A 378 6.17 -19.10 -30.60
CA PRO A 378 6.99 -18.10 -29.92
C PRO A 378 8.48 -18.30 -30.23
N ALA A 379 9.20 -17.19 -30.41
CA ALA A 379 10.67 -17.21 -30.44
C ALA A 379 11.25 -17.33 -29.02
N THR A 380 10.58 -16.70 -28.05
CA THR A 380 10.86 -16.82 -26.62
C THR A 380 9.54 -16.82 -25.85
N ALA A 381 9.43 -17.70 -24.87
CA ALA A 381 8.28 -17.76 -23.97
C ALA A 381 8.75 -17.60 -22.51
N TRP A 382 8.14 -16.68 -21.80
CA TRP A 382 8.48 -16.28 -20.44
C TRP A 382 7.36 -16.71 -19.49
N SER A 383 7.66 -17.58 -18.53
CA SER A 383 6.72 -18.07 -17.52
C SER A 383 6.59 -17.11 -16.35
N GLY A 384 5.62 -17.35 -15.47
CA GLY A 384 5.50 -16.69 -14.17
C GLY A 384 6.74 -16.86 -13.29
N HIS A 385 7.57 -17.85 -13.60
CA HIS A 385 8.73 -18.22 -12.80
C HIS A 385 10.02 -18.37 -13.60
N ASP A 386 11.14 -17.98 -12.98
CA ASP A 386 12.53 -18.22 -13.41
C ASP A 386 12.84 -17.77 -14.85
N LYS A 387 13.57 -18.60 -15.62
CA LYS A 387 14.15 -18.24 -16.91
C LYS A 387 13.19 -18.51 -18.07
N PRO A 388 13.36 -17.79 -19.19
CA PRO A 388 12.56 -18.04 -20.39
C PRO A 388 12.90 -19.39 -21.02
N LEU A 389 11.91 -19.92 -21.74
CA LEU A 389 12.11 -20.92 -22.76
C LEU A 389 12.55 -20.23 -24.07
N SER A 390 13.68 -20.67 -24.62
CA SER A 390 14.28 -20.15 -25.86
C SER A 390 14.77 -21.30 -26.74
N GLY A 391 15.08 -21.02 -28.01
CA GLY A 391 15.44 -22.04 -29.00
C GLY A 391 14.20 -22.61 -29.69
N ASP A 392 14.08 -23.94 -29.75
CA ASP A 392 12.88 -24.59 -30.30
C ASP A 392 11.75 -24.66 -29.27
N VAL A 393 11.17 -23.49 -29.00
CA VAL A 393 10.14 -23.28 -27.96
C VAL A 393 8.90 -24.11 -28.23
N ALA A 394 8.40 -24.11 -29.47
CA ALA A 394 7.19 -24.83 -29.84
C ALA A 394 7.33 -26.34 -29.60
N SER A 395 8.41 -26.97 -30.07
CA SER A 395 8.61 -28.41 -29.84
C SER A 395 8.84 -28.73 -28.38
N ALA A 396 9.49 -27.85 -27.61
CA ALA A 396 9.69 -28.04 -26.18
C ALA A 396 8.35 -28.02 -25.42
N LEU A 397 7.46 -27.07 -25.75
CA LEU A 397 6.11 -27.00 -25.19
C LEU A 397 5.27 -28.25 -25.56
N LEU A 398 5.29 -28.68 -26.82
CA LEU A 398 4.58 -29.88 -27.26
C LEU A 398 5.06 -31.13 -26.52
N ARG A 399 6.38 -31.32 -26.38
CA ARG A 399 6.94 -32.43 -25.60
C ARG A 399 6.48 -32.41 -24.14
N ALA A 400 6.40 -31.24 -23.52
CA ALA A 400 5.88 -31.12 -22.15
C ALA A 400 4.38 -31.46 -22.09
N ALA A 401 3.58 -30.97 -23.03
CA ALA A 401 2.15 -31.25 -23.10
C ALA A 401 1.83 -32.74 -23.32
N ASP A 402 2.74 -33.49 -23.95
CA ASP A 402 2.58 -34.91 -24.24
C ASP A 402 3.26 -35.82 -23.18
N ALA A 403 4.14 -35.28 -22.34
CA ALA A 403 4.79 -36.04 -21.27
C ALA A 403 3.79 -36.37 -20.15
N GLY A 404 3.27 -37.60 -20.15
CA GLY A 404 2.29 -38.13 -19.19
C GLY A 404 2.90 -38.51 -17.86
#